data_AF-A0A7J8VXI7-F1
#
_entry.id   AF-A0A7J8VXI7-F1
#
_cell.length_a   1.000
_cell.length_b   1.000
_cell.length_c   1.000
_cell.angle_alpha   90.00
_cell.angle_beta   90.00
_cell.angle_gamma   90.00
#
_symmetry.space_group_name_H-M   'P 1'
#
loop_
_entity.id
_entity.type
_entity.pdbx_description
1 polymer ?
#
loop_
_entity_poly.entity_id
_entity_poly.type
_entity_poly.pdbx_seq_one_letter_code
_entity_poly.pdbx_strand_id
1 'polypeptide(L)' 'GSVTSTGLVVSSKLLRFSDLYTLSIVSADPKSISAGRPVEFTKSVTQWFTKDGVLVEGLFWKDVGALIDDYAAIPKKK' A
#
# COMPACT_ATOMS: atom_id res chain seq x y z
N GLY A 1 2.63 0.40 11.41
CA GLY A 1 3.58 1.52 11.48
C GLY A 1 3.30 2.42 10.30
N SER A 2 3.53 3.72 10.42
CA SER A 2 3.18 4.67 9.35
C SER A 2 4.44 5.40 8.90
N VAL A 3 4.78 5.29 7.61
CA VAL A 3 5.94 5.97 7.00
C VAL A 3 5.43 7.12 6.16
N THR A 4 5.94 8.32 6.45
CA THR A 4 5.75 9.52 5.66
C THR A 4 7.00 9.77 4.83
N SER A 5 6.91 9.61 3.52
CA SER A 5 7.99 9.99 2.61
C SER A 5 7.39 10.74 1.44
N THR A 6 7.84 11.97 1.20
CA THR A 6 7.50 12.78 0.03
C THR A 6 6.01 13.10 -0.15
N GLY A 7 5.29 13.41 0.93
CA GLY A 7 3.89 13.82 0.86
C GLY A 7 2.89 12.67 0.70
N LEU A 8 3.35 11.42 0.84
CA LEU A 8 2.51 10.22 0.91
C LEU A 8 2.68 9.56 2.28
N VAL A 9 1.55 9.17 2.87
CA VAL A 9 1.47 8.36 4.08
C VAL A 9 1.13 6.95 3.65
N VAL A 10 2.03 6.02 3.97
CA VAL A 10 1.78 4.60 3.81
C VAL A 10 1.40 4.04 5.18
N SER A 11 0.20 3.48 5.29
CA SER A 11 -0.31 2.82 6.48
C SER A 11 -0.39 1.31 6.26
N SER A 12 0.21 0.54 7.16
CA SER A 12 0.11 -0.91 7.18
C SER A 12 -0.74 -1.40 8.34
N LYS A 13 -1.73 -2.23 8.03
CA LYS A 13 -2.63 -2.83 9.02
C LYS A 13 -2.70 -4.34 8.81
N LEU A 14 -2.19 -5.08 9.78
CA LEU A 14 -2.34 -6.52 9.88
C LEU A 14 -3.32 -6.82 11.02
N LEU A 15 -4.43 -7.48 10.72
CA LEU A 15 -5.37 -7.90 11.75
C LEU A 15 -4.73 -9.02 12.58
N ARG A 16 -4.74 -8.91 13.91
CA ARG A 16 -4.08 -9.86 14.82
C ARG A 16 -4.56 -11.31 14.66
N PHE A 17 -5.75 -11.51 14.11
CA PHE A 17 -6.39 -12.80 13.91
C PHE A 17 -6.65 -13.13 12.43
N SER A 18 -6.09 -12.37 11.49
CA SER A 18 -6.26 -12.65 10.07
C SER A 18 -4.94 -12.53 9.34
N ASP A 19 -4.74 -13.40 8.37
CA ASP A 19 -3.66 -13.27 7.39
C ASP A 19 -3.87 -12.06 6.45
N LEU A 20 -5.01 -11.38 6.53
CA LEU A 20 -5.30 -10.18 5.74
C LEU A 20 -4.46 -8.98 6.19
N TYR A 21 -3.63 -8.52 5.26
CA TYR A 21 -2.86 -7.29 5.34
C TYR A 21 -3.45 -6.23 4.44
N THR A 22 -3.84 -5.12 5.06
CA THR A 22 -4.29 -3.93 4.36
C THR A 22 -3.16 -2.94 4.30
N LEU A 23 -2.76 -2.56 3.09
CA LEU A 23 -1.87 -1.44 2.84
C LEU A 23 -2.68 -0.30 2.25
N SER A 24 -2.65 0.85 2.92
CA SER A 24 -3.32 2.07 2.46
C SER A 24 -2.26 3.11 2.14
N ILE A 25 -2.28 3.63 0.92
CA ILE A 25 -1.51 4.80 0.53
C ILE A 25 -2.49 5.97 0.52
N VAL A 26 -2.27 6.91 1.44
CA VAL A 26 -3.03 8.14 1.51
C VAL A 26 -2.08 9.31 1.33
N SER A 27 -2.58 10.39 0.75
CA SER A 27 -1.84 11.64 0.67
C SER A 27 -1.57 12.15 2.08
N ALA A 28 -0.34 12.60 2.37
CA ALA A 28 0.01 13.14 3.68
C ALA A 28 -0.78 14.40 4.03
N ASP A 29 -1.31 15.10 3.02
CA ASP A 29 -2.15 16.26 3.20
C ASP A 29 -3.48 16.10 2.43
N PRO A 30 -4.56 15.62 3.08
CA PRO A 30 -5.84 15.35 2.41
C PRO A 30 -6.59 16.63 1.97
N LYS A 31 -6.09 17.83 2.30
CA LYS A 31 -6.64 19.12 1.85
C LYS A 31 -5.89 19.72 0.68
N SER A 32 -4.79 19.11 0.26
CA SER A 32 -3.96 19.64 -0.82
C SER A 32 -4.53 19.29 -2.20
N ILE A 33 -4.46 20.22 -3.14
CA ILE A 33 -4.89 20.07 -4.55
C ILE A 33 -4.10 18.94 -5.25
N SER A 34 -2.96 18.54 -4.68
CA SER A 34 -2.13 17.41 -5.14
C SER A 34 -2.46 16.08 -4.46
N ALA A 35 -3.44 16.02 -3.55
CA ALA A 35 -3.86 14.81 -2.89
C ALA A 35 -4.59 13.89 -3.89
N GLY A 36 -3.89 12.86 -4.37
CA GLY A 36 -4.52 11.76 -5.09
C GLY A 36 -5.55 11.05 -4.21
N ARG A 37 -6.50 10.33 -4.83
CA ARG A 37 -7.47 9.53 -4.07
C ARG A 37 -6.72 8.51 -3.21
N PRO A 38 -7.11 8.32 -1.95
CA PRO A 38 -6.51 7.27 -1.13
C PRO A 38 -6.76 5.93 -1.82
N VAL A 39 -5.70 5.15 -2.02
CA VAL A 39 -5.79 3.78 -2.51
C VAL A 39 -5.51 2.83 -1.37
N GLU A 40 -6.29 1.76 -1.29
CA GLU A 40 -6.07 0.69 -0.34
C GLU A 40 -6.11 -0.63 -1.09
N PHE A 41 -5.18 -1.52 -0.76
CA PHE A 41 -5.33 -2.92 -1.10
C PHE A 41 -5.38 -3.75 0.16
N THR A 42 -6.19 -4.80 0.11
CA THR A 42 -6.26 -5.82 1.15
C THR A 42 -5.87 -7.15 0.54
N LYS A 43 -4.81 -7.77 1.05
CA LYS A 43 -4.31 -9.05 0.55
C LYS A 43 -3.76 -9.91 1.67
N SER A 44 -3.86 -11.22 1.54
CA SER A 44 -3.32 -12.15 2.52
C SER A 44 -1.79 -12.15 2.51
N VAL A 45 -1.16 -11.94 3.67
CA VAL A 45 0.31 -12.00 3.81
C VAL A 45 0.85 -13.34 3.37
N THR A 46 0.11 -14.43 3.61
CA THR A 46 0.45 -15.79 3.21
C THR A 46 0.66 -15.95 1.71
N GLN A 47 0.15 -15.03 0.89
CA GLN A 47 0.43 -15.01 -0.56
C GLN A 47 1.86 -14.53 -0.87
N TRP A 48 2.47 -13.74 0.00
CA TRP A 48 3.87 -13.29 -0.13
C TRP A 48 4.87 -14.20 0.54
N PHE A 49 4.41 -15.12 1.39
CA PHE A 49 5.27 -16.12 2.02
C PHE A 49 5.29 -17.40 1.19
N THR A 50 6.48 -17.99 1.02
CA THR A 50 6.60 -19.36 0.52
C THR A 50 6.11 -20.36 1.58
N LYS A 51 5.92 -21.62 1.17
CA LYS A 51 5.57 -22.71 2.12
C LYS A 51 6.63 -22.89 3.21
N ASP A 52 7.85 -22.46 2.94
CA ASP A 52 8.99 -22.46 3.87
C ASP A 52 9.00 -21.26 4.83
N GLY A 53 7.99 -20.37 4.76
CA GLY A 53 7.89 -19.18 5.61
C GLY A 53 8.85 -18.05 5.19
N VAL A 54 9.40 -18.10 3.97
CA VAL A 54 10.28 -17.05 3.44
C VAL A 54 9.43 -15.99 2.74
N LEU A 55 9.58 -14.73 3.15
CA LEU A 55 8.94 -13.61 2.47
C LEU A 55 9.60 -13.40 1.10
N VAL A 56 8.80 -13.48 0.04
CA VAL A 56 9.24 -13.17 -1.31
C VAL A 56 9.14 -11.66 -1.52
N GLU A 57 10.21 -10.94 -1.20
CA GLU A 57 10.29 -9.50 -1.36
C GLU A 57 9.89 -9.06 -2.77
N GLY A 58 10.30 -9.77 -3.82
CA GLY A 58 9.92 -9.44 -5.20
C GLY A 58 8.42 -9.46 -5.48
N LEU A 59 7.66 -10.39 -4.87
CA LEU A 59 6.21 -10.46 -5.02
C LEU A 59 5.54 -9.34 -4.21
N PHE A 60 6.05 -9.07 -3.01
CA PHE A 60 5.61 -7.97 -2.17
C PHE A 60 5.82 -6.62 -2.86
N TRP A 61 7.04 -6.33 -3.34
CA TRP A 61 7.37 -5.12 -4.08
C TRP A 61 6.56 -4.97 -5.37
N LYS A 62 6.18 -6.08 -6.02
CA LYS A 62 5.31 -6.05 -7.20
C LYS A 62 3.89 -5.61 -6.87
N ASP A 63 3.29 -6.14 -5.79
CA ASP A 63 1.96 -5.72 -5.32
C ASP A 63 1.99 -4.25 -4.84
N VAL A 64 3.01 -3.86 -4.06
CA VAL A 64 3.18 -2.48 -3.59
C VAL A 64 3.43 -1.53 -4.76
N GLY A 65 4.27 -1.92 -5.72
CA GLY A 65 4.55 -1.16 -6.93
C GLY A 65 3.30 -0.96 -7.78
N ALA A 66 2.47 -1.99 -7.94
CA ALA A 66 1.19 -1.87 -8.62
C ALA A 66 0.22 -0.93 -7.89
N LEU A 67 0.21 -0.94 -6.55
CA LEU A 67 -0.59 0.02 -5.77
C LEU A 67 -0.12 1.47 -5.94
N ILE A 68 1.21 1.68 -5.97
CA ILE A 68 1.80 3.00 -6.20
C ILE A 68 1.53 3.47 -7.63
N ASP A 69 1.65 2.56 -8.61
CA ASP A 69 1.34 2.84 -10.01
C ASP A 69 -0.13 3.19 -10.18
N ASP A 70 -1.05 2.46 -9.55
CA ASP A 70 -2.49 2.78 -9.53
C ASP A 70 -2.73 4.17 -8.94
N TYR A 71 -2.13 4.47 -7.78
CA TYR A 71 -2.21 5.79 -7.15
C TYR A 71 -1.66 6.91 -8.05
N ALA A 72 -0.53 6.68 -8.74
CA ALA A 72 0.09 7.65 -9.64
C ALA A 72 -0.65 7.77 -10.99
N ALA A 73 -1.30 6.70 -11.43
CA ALA A 73 -2.09 6.63 -12.65
C ALA A 73 -3.45 7.32 -12.50
N ILE A 74 -3.96 7.53 -11.28
CA ILE A 74 -5.15 8.38 -11.05
C ILE A 74 -4.78 9.81 -11.52
N PRO A 75 -5.35 10.28 -12.64
CA PRO A 75 -4.96 11.55 -13.21
C PRO A 75 -5.30 12.67 -12.21
N LYS A 76 -4.28 13.46 -11.83
CA LYS A 76 -4.48 14.77 -11.20
C LYS A 76 -5.54 15.50 -12.04
N LYS A 77 -6.71 15.77 -11.46
CA LYS A 77 -7.74 16.55 -12.13
C LYS A 77 -7.10 17.89 -12.53
N LYS A 78 -7.03 18.10 -13.85
CA LYS A 78 -6.53 19.30 -14.50
C LYS A 78 -7.48 20.47 -14.26
#